data_AF-A0A938CZZ5-F1
#
_entry.id   AF-A0A938CZZ5-F1
#
_cell.length_a   1.000
_cell.length_b   1.000
_cell.length_c   1.000
_cell.angle_alpha   90.00
_cell.angle_beta   90.00
_cell.angle_gamma   90.00
#
_symmetry.space_group_name_H-M   'P 1'
#
loop_
_entity.id
_entity.type
_entity.pdbx_description
1 polymer ?
#
loop_
_entity_poly.entity_id
_entity_poly.type
_entity_poly.pdbx_seq_one_letter_code
_entity_poly.pdbx_strand_id
1 'polypeptide(L)'
;MTSYFNEMYEGERVRAPYARLSDWMASMPTDRRLEKQAEAEALFRRIGITFAVYGEGGDPDRLIPFDMFPRVFTGQEWAKLDRGIKQRARALNAFLVDVYGRGEIVR
;
A
#
# COMPACT_ATOMS: atom_id res chain seq x y z
N MET A 1 -14.15 -19.83 11.53
CA MET A 1 -13.22 -19.13 10.62
C MET A 1 -13.81 -17.77 10.30
N THR A 2 -13.15 -16.69 10.70
CA THR A 2 -13.62 -15.33 10.44
C THR A 2 -13.46 -15.03 8.95
N SER A 3 -14.54 -14.64 8.29
CA SER A 3 -14.47 -14.16 6.91
C SER A 3 -13.96 -12.71 6.92
N TYR A 4 -12.82 -12.47 6.31
CA TYR A 4 -12.26 -11.12 6.15
C TYR A 4 -12.59 -10.57 4.77
N PHE A 5 -12.67 -9.24 4.66
CA PHE A 5 -12.81 -8.58 3.37
C PHE A 5 -11.57 -8.87 2.50
N ASN A 6 -11.81 -9.23 1.23
CA ASN A 6 -10.76 -9.43 0.24
C ASN A 6 -10.97 -8.45 -0.92
N GLU A 7 -9.85 -7.90 -1.40
CA GLU A 7 -9.85 -6.85 -2.43
C GLU A 7 -10.16 -7.41 -3.80
N MET A 8 -9.62 -8.58 -4.09
CA MET A 8 -9.77 -9.27 -5.35
C MET A 8 -11.01 -10.16 -5.37
N TYR A 9 -11.37 -10.77 -4.24
CA TYR A 9 -12.41 -11.79 -4.18
C TYR A 9 -13.61 -11.40 -3.31
N GLU A 10 -14.79 -11.78 -3.76
CA GLU A 10 -16.03 -11.81 -2.99
C GLU A 10 -16.55 -13.26 -3.00
N GLY A 11 -16.24 -14.01 -1.93
CA GLY A 11 -16.34 -15.46 -1.95
C GLY A 11 -15.37 -16.06 -2.97
N GLU A 12 -15.88 -16.80 -3.95
CA GLU A 12 -15.07 -17.37 -5.05
C GLU A 12 -15.04 -16.47 -6.30
N ARG A 13 -15.75 -15.34 -6.30
CA ARG A 13 -15.88 -14.47 -7.48
C ARG A 13 -14.83 -13.35 -7.45
N VAL A 14 -14.20 -13.10 -8.60
CA VAL A 14 -13.31 -11.95 -8.77
C VAL A 14 -14.15 -10.67 -8.85
N ARG A 15 -13.79 -9.67 -8.05
CA ARG A 15 -14.43 -8.35 -8.03
C ARG A 15 -14.06 -7.58 -9.29
N ALA A 16 -15.02 -6.84 -9.84
CA ALA A 16 -14.87 -6.16 -11.13
C ALA A 16 -13.60 -5.28 -11.29
N PRO A 17 -13.14 -4.52 -10.28
CA PRO A 17 -11.91 -3.73 -10.40
C PRO A 17 -10.67 -4.59 -10.67
N TYR A 18 -10.69 -5.84 -10.23
CA TYR A 18 -9.59 -6.80 -10.35
C TYR A 18 -9.69 -7.71 -11.59
N ALA A 19 -10.78 -7.68 -12.35
CA ALA A 19 -11.00 -8.60 -13.47
C ALA A 19 -9.83 -8.61 -14.47
N ARG A 20 -9.41 -7.42 -14.94
CA ARG A 20 -8.27 -7.30 -15.87
C ARG A 20 -6.95 -7.80 -15.29
N LEU A 21 -6.73 -7.59 -13.98
CA LEU A 21 -5.52 -8.08 -13.31
C LEU A 21 -5.56 -9.60 -13.16
N SER A 22 -6.73 -10.17 -12.87
CA SER A 22 -6.97 -11.61 -12.81
C SER A 22 -6.71 -12.28 -14.15
N ASP A 23 -7.25 -11.72 -15.24
CA ASP A 23 -7.05 -12.22 -16.60
C ASP A 23 -5.57 -12.18 -16.98
N TRP A 24 -4.91 -11.05 -16.70
CA TRP A 24 -3.48 -10.90 -16.92
C TRP A 24 -2.67 -11.93 -16.14
N MET A 25 -2.96 -12.10 -14.85
CA MET A 25 -2.30 -13.08 -13.97
C MET A 25 -2.47 -14.52 -14.50
N ALA A 26 -3.67 -14.88 -14.94
CA ALA A 26 -3.96 -16.20 -15.50
C ALA A 26 -3.26 -16.44 -16.84
N SER A 27 -3.11 -15.40 -17.66
CA SER A 27 -2.45 -15.48 -18.96
C SER A 27 -0.92 -15.52 -18.90
N MET A 28 -0.31 -15.20 -17.75
CA MET A 28 1.14 -15.05 -17.65
C MET A 28 1.84 -16.34 -17.18
N PRO A 29 2.77 -16.91 -17.98
CA PRO A 29 3.54 -18.08 -17.58
C PRO A 29 4.30 -17.85 -16.27
N THR A 30 4.40 -18.88 -15.44
CA THR A 30 5.07 -18.79 -14.13
C THR A 30 6.52 -18.33 -14.25
N ASP A 31 7.26 -18.82 -15.25
CA ASP A 31 8.67 -18.45 -15.47
C ASP A 31 8.82 -16.95 -15.73
N ARG A 32 7.92 -16.37 -16.54
CA ARG A 32 7.88 -14.93 -16.81
C ARG A 32 7.56 -14.10 -15.56
N ARG A 33 6.74 -14.64 -14.64
CA ARG A 33 6.44 -13.98 -13.36
C ARG A 33 7.68 -13.94 -12.45
N LEU A 34 8.42 -15.05 -12.38
CA LEU A 34 9.67 -15.12 -11.61
C LEU A 34 10.75 -14.19 -12.18
N GLU A 35 10.90 -14.15 -13.50
CA GLU A 35 11.78 -13.19 -14.18
C GLU A 35 11.44 -11.74 -13.80
N LYS A 36 10.15 -11.36 -13.89
CA LYS A 36 9.70 -9.99 -13.58
C LYS A 36 9.88 -9.63 -12.10
N GLN A 37 9.67 -10.59 -11.21
CA GLN A 37 9.94 -10.39 -9.78
C GLN A 37 11.43 -10.14 -9.52
N ALA A 38 12.32 -10.95 -10.11
CA ALA A 38 13.77 -10.77 -9.98
C ALA A 38 14.24 -9.43 -10.57
N GLU A 39 13.70 -9.03 -11.73
CA GLU A 39 13.96 -7.71 -12.33
C GLU A 39 13.53 -6.56 -11.40
N ALA A 40 12.33 -6.67 -10.81
CA ALA A 40 11.84 -5.67 -9.87
C ALA A 40 12.76 -5.57 -8.64
N GLU A 41 13.11 -6.69 -8.01
CA GLU A 41 14.02 -6.69 -6.85
C GLU A 41 15.40 -6.10 -7.17
N ALA A 42 15.95 -6.40 -8.35
CA ALA A 42 17.21 -5.80 -8.81
C ALA A 42 17.09 -4.29 -9.01
N LEU A 43 15.94 -3.81 -9.51
CA LEU A 43 15.65 -2.39 -9.65
C LEU A 43 15.53 -1.70 -8.28
N PHE A 44 14.83 -2.31 -7.31
CA PHE A 44 14.72 -1.78 -5.95
C PHE A 44 16.09 -1.68 -5.25
N ARG A 45 16.96 -2.69 -5.45
CA ARG A 45 18.37 -2.64 -5.03
C ARG A 45 19.11 -1.45 -5.63
N ARG A 46 18.95 -1.22 -6.93
CA ARG A 46 19.66 -0.16 -7.66
C ARG A 46 19.21 1.25 -7.30
N ILE A 47 17.92 1.45 -7.00
CA ILE A 47 17.36 2.76 -6.65
C ILE A 47 17.68 3.12 -5.18
N GLY A 48 18.19 2.18 -4.38
CA GLY A 48 18.56 2.43 -2.99
C GLY A 48 17.35 2.55 -2.07
N ILE A 49 16.25 1.88 -2.39
CA ILE A 49 15.08 1.78 -1.50
C ILE A 49 15.42 0.72 -0.44
N THR A 50 16.25 1.11 0.52
CA THR A 50 16.61 0.31 1.69
C THR A 50 15.95 0.90 2.93
N PHE A 51 15.72 0.06 3.94
CA PHE A 51 15.35 0.54 5.26
C PHE A 51 16.40 0.09 6.27
N ALA A 52 16.73 1.00 7.19
CA ALA A 52 17.70 0.73 8.25
C ALA A 52 17.06 -0.22 9.28
N VAL A 53 17.68 -1.37 9.50
CA VAL A 53 17.31 -2.28 10.59
C VAL A 53 18.22 -1.99 11.77
N TYR A 54 17.74 -1.23 12.75
CA TYR A 54 18.44 -1.07 14.02
C TYR A 54 18.12 -2.27 14.92
N GLY A 55 18.96 -3.30 14.88
CA GLY A 55 18.86 -4.47 15.77
C GLY A 55 19.83 -5.60 15.40
N GLU A 56 20.70 -5.94 16.36
CA GLU A 56 21.61 -7.12 16.40
C GLU A 56 22.49 -7.40 15.17
N GLY A 57 23.57 -6.64 15.02
CA GLY A 57 24.82 -7.10 14.37
C GLY A 57 24.77 -7.51 12.89
N GLY A 58 23.62 -7.37 12.23
CA GLY A 58 23.40 -7.70 10.83
C GLY A 58 23.64 -6.53 9.88
N ASP A 59 23.69 -6.86 8.58
CA ASP A 59 23.87 -5.92 7.47
C ASP A 59 22.88 -4.73 7.60
N PRO A 60 23.36 -3.47 7.69
CA PRO A 60 22.54 -2.32 8.06
C PRO A 60 21.44 -1.96 7.06
N ASP A 61 21.49 -2.53 5.85
CA ASP A 61 20.55 -2.25 4.77
C ASP A 61 19.77 -3.50 4.36
N ARG A 62 18.46 -3.52 4.63
CA ARG A 62 17.54 -4.49 4.04
C ARG A 62 16.69 -3.84 2.97
N LEU A 63 16.42 -4.60 1.90
CA LEU A 63 15.52 -4.18 0.83
C LEU A 63 14.08 -4.19 1.33
N ILE A 64 13.34 -3.13 1.01
CA ILE A 64 11.89 -3.14 1.22
C ILE A 64 11.30 -4.27 0.35
N PRO A 65 10.52 -5.21 0.93
CA PRO A 65 9.87 -6.24 0.14
C PRO A 65 8.90 -5.60 -0.85
N PHE A 66 8.99 -6.00 -2.11
CA PHE A 66 8.13 -5.49 -3.17
C PHE A 66 7.07 -6.54 -3.53
N ASP A 67 5.82 -6.08 -3.65
CA ASP A 67 4.72 -6.89 -4.20
C ASP A 67 4.48 -6.49 -5.67
N MET A 68 4.56 -7.46 -6.56
CA MET A 68 4.29 -7.28 -7.98
C MET A 68 2.80 -7.05 -8.28
N PHE A 69 1.90 -7.51 -7.40
CA PHE A 69 0.46 -7.36 -7.59
C PHE A 69 -0.04 -6.07 -6.94
N PRO A 70 -0.57 -5.13 -7.72
CA PRO A 70 -1.01 -3.85 -7.18
C PRO A 70 -2.29 -4.01 -6.36
N ARG A 71 -2.42 -3.14 -5.36
CA ARG A 71 -3.71 -2.84 -4.73
C ARG A 71 -4.51 -1.92 -5.65
N VAL A 72 -5.62 -2.42 -6.20
CA VAL A 72 -6.44 -1.66 -7.15
C VAL A 72 -7.47 -0.84 -6.38
N PHE A 73 -7.56 0.45 -6.70
CA PHE A 73 -8.62 1.34 -6.25
C PHE A 73 -9.42 1.82 -7.46
N THR A 74 -10.75 1.80 -7.38
CA THR A 74 -11.60 2.49 -8.34
C THR A 74 -11.45 4.00 -8.18
N GLY A 75 -11.76 4.76 -9.24
CA GLY A 75 -11.74 6.22 -9.18
C GLY A 75 -12.68 6.78 -8.10
N GLN A 76 -13.82 6.12 -7.84
CA GLN A 76 -14.77 6.53 -6.80
C GLN A 76 -14.24 6.28 -5.39
N GLU A 77 -13.64 5.11 -5.14
CA GLU A 77 -13.00 4.80 -3.86
C GLU A 77 -11.87 5.79 -3.59
N TRP A 78 -11.01 6.04 -4.58
CA TRP A 78 -9.92 6.99 -4.45
C TRP A 78 -10.41 8.41 -4.18
N ALA A 79 -11.45 8.88 -4.90
CA ALA A 79 -12.01 10.21 -4.68
C ALA A 79 -12.57 10.38 -3.26
N LYS A 80 -13.16 9.33 -2.67
CA LYS A 80 -13.61 9.35 -1.27
C LYS A 80 -12.44 9.41 -0.30
N LEU A 81 -11.41 8.57 -0.52
CA LEU A 81 -10.21 8.52 0.32
C LEU A 81 -9.45 9.85 0.29
N ASP A 82 -9.21 10.42 -0.89
CA ASP A 82 -8.51 11.69 -1.08
C ASP A 82 -9.16 12.82 -0.28
N ARG A 83 -10.48 12.98 -0.39
CA ARG A 83 -11.22 14.00 0.39
C ARG A 83 -11.12 13.76 1.89
N GLY A 84 -11.29 12.51 2.32
CA GLY A 84 -11.24 12.15 3.75
C GLY A 84 -9.87 12.38 4.38
N ILE A 85 -8.80 12.00 3.68
CA ILE A 85 -7.42 12.18 4.16
C ILE A 85 -7.09 13.66 4.28
N LYS A 86 -7.42 14.47 3.26
CA LYS A 86 -7.20 15.93 3.30
C LYS A 86 -7.99 16.60 4.43
N GLN A 87 -9.24 16.20 4.64
CA GLN A 87 -10.05 16.70 5.75
C GLN A 87 -9.40 16.34 7.09
N ARG A 88 -9.01 15.08 7.28
CA ARG A 88 -8.38 14.60 8.53
C ARG A 88 -7.07 15.32 8.81
N ALA A 89 -6.21 15.48 7.80
CA ALA A 89 -4.94 16.19 7.95
C ALA A 89 -5.15 17.65 8.40
N ARG A 90 -6.13 18.35 7.82
CA ARG A 90 -6.48 19.72 8.23
C ARG A 90 -6.96 19.77 9.68
N ALA A 91 -7.83 18.84 10.08
CA ALA A 91 -8.33 18.78 11.45
C ALA A 91 -7.21 18.49 12.45
N LEU A 92 -6.31 17.55 12.15
CA LEU A 92 -5.15 17.25 12.99
C LEU A 92 -4.19 18.44 13.10
N ASN A 93 -3.93 19.15 12.01
CA ASN A 93 -3.09 20.36 12.05
C ASN A 93 -3.74 21.47 12.88
N ALA A 94 -5.04 21.70 12.72
CA ALA A 94 -5.77 22.69 13.52
C ALA A 94 -5.78 22.31 15.02
N PHE A 95 -5.97 21.02 15.32
CA PHE A 95 -5.89 20.50 16.69
C PHE A 95 -4.53 20.77 17.33
N LEU A 96 -3.43 20.49 16.62
CA LEU A 96 -2.09 20.77 17.13
C LEU A 96 -1.87 22.26 17.40
N VAL A 97 -2.30 23.13 16.49
CA VAL A 97 -2.24 24.59 16.68
C VAL A 97 -3.05 25.03 17.89
N ASP A 98 -4.21 24.42 18.13
CA ASP A 98 -5.07 24.78 19.23
C ASP A 98 -4.51 24.31 20.58
N VAL A 99 -4.15 23.03 20.72
CA VAL A 99 -3.61 22.47 21.98
C VAL A 99 -2.31 23.13 22.42
N TYR A 100 -1.44 23.51 21.48
CA TYR A 100 -0.21 24.24 21.79
C TYR A 100 -0.37 25.76 21.76
N GLY A 101 -1.59 26.25 21.53
CA GLY A 101 -1.94 27.66 21.43
C GLY A 101 -2.98 28.08 22.46
N ARG A 102 -4.19 28.39 22.00
CA ARG A 102 -5.28 28.92 22.85
C ARG A 102 -5.99 27.84 23.67
N GLY A 103 -5.87 26.58 23.29
CA GLY A 103 -6.43 25.44 24.01
C GLY A 103 -7.96 25.41 24.03
N GLU A 104 -8.64 25.92 23.00
CA GLU A 104 -10.11 26.05 22.99
C GLU A 104 -10.81 24.68 23.07
N ILE A 105 -10.22 23.63 22.48
CA ILE A 105 -10.79 22.26 22.47
C ILE A 105 -10.75 21.55 23.84
N VAL A 106 -9.94 22.03 24.77
CA VAL A 106 -9.79 21.43 26.13
C VAL A 106 -10.68 22.14 27.15
N ARG A 107 -11.20 23.32 26.81
CA ARG A 107 -12.05 24.15 27.66
C ARG A 107 -13.49 23.63 27.73
#